data_AF-A0A355C8I3-F1
#
_entry.id   AF-A0A355C8I3-F1
#
_cell.length_a   1.000
_cell.length_b   1.000
_cell.length_c   1.000
_cell.angle_alpha   90.00
_cell.angle_beta   90.00
_cell.angle_gamma   90.00
#
_symmetry.space_group_name_H-M   'P 1'
#
loop_
_entity.id
_entity.type
_entity.pdbx_description
1 polymer ?
#
loop_
_entity_poly.entity_id
_entity_poly.type
_entity_poly.pdbx_seq_one_letter_code
_entity_poly.pdbx_strand_id
1 'polypeptide(L)'
;AVHSGPESTRHSFDVYPSDYDLAETYLPHFRRAVQEAGAYSVMCAYNRLRGEPCCGDKYLEDLLRNKWGFNGYIVSDCGAISDFYRENAHHIVNTPE
;
A
#
# COMPACT_ATOMS: atom_id res chain seq x y z
N ALA A 1 -0.49 2.52 -2.21
CA ALA A 1 -0.53 3.72 -3.09
C ALA A 1 0.62 3.64 -4.08
N VAL A 2 0.61 4.41 -5.17
CA VAL A 2 1.74 4.44 -6.15
C VAL A 2 1.99 3.09 -6.83
N HIS A 3 0.93 2.29 -7.03
CA HIS A 3 1.04 0.93 -7.54
C HIS A 3 1.44 0.85 -9.02
N SER A 4 1.10 1.87 -9.83
CA SER A 4 1.26 1.87 -11.29
C SER A 4 2.71 1.90 -11.81
N GLY A 5 3.70 1.60 -10.96
CA GLY A 5 5.10 1.37 -11.34
C GLY A 5 5.29 0.10 -12.18
N PRO A 6 6.53 -0.32 -12.44
CA PRO A 6 6.80 -1.37 -13.42
C PRO A 6 6.17 -2.71 -13.03
N GLU A 7 5.23 -3.16 -13.86
CA GLU A 7 4.44 -4.37 -13.63
C GLU A 7 5.31 -5.63 -13.43
N SER A 8 6.40 -5.73 -14.19
CA SER A 8 7.34 -6.85 -14.11
C SER A 8 8.03 -6.98 -12.76
N THR A 9 8.07 -5.92 -11.96
CA THR A 9 8.75 -5.86 -10.66
C THR A 9 7.79 -5.55 -9.52
N ARG A 10 6.47 -5.66 -9.72
CA ARG A 10 5.46 -5.28 -8.73
C ARG A 10 5.65 -5.94 -7.35
N HIS A 11 6.23 -7.15 -7.31
CA HIS A 11 6.49 -7.95 -6.11
C HIS A 11 7.78 -7.61 -5.34
N SER A 12 8.62 -6.69 -5.85
CA SER A 12 9.91 -6.34 -5.22
C SER A 12 10.29 -4.86 -5.35
N PHE A 13 9.58 -4.12 -6.20
CA PHE A 13 9.84 -2.71 -6.46
C PHE A 13 9.52 -1.86 -5.23
N ASP A 14 10.41 -0.92 -4.95
CA ASP A 14 10.31 0.05 -3.87
C ASP A 14 10.35 1.47 -4.43
N VAL A 15 9.41 2.30 -4.00
CA VAL A 15 9.23 3.66 -4.54
C VAL A 15 9.43 4.73 -3.46
N TYR A 16 10.11 5.81 -3.84
CA TYR A 16 10.46 6.93 -2.97
C TYR A 16 9.87 8.25 -3.48
N PRO A 17 8.53 8.39 -3.52
CA PRO A 17 7.91 9.64 -3.93
C PRO A 17 8.12 10.71 -2.85
N SER A 18 8.13 11.98 -3.26
CA SER A 18 8.06 13.08 -2.31
C SER A 18 6.71 13.09 -1.58
N ASP A 19 6.63 13.71 -0.39
CA ASP A 19 5.35 13.89 0.30
C ASP A 19 4.38 14.73 -0.55
N TYR A 20 4.91 15.67 -1.32
CA TYR A 20 4.14 16.47 -2.28
C TYR A 20 3.50 15.59 -3.35
N ASP A 21 4.25 14.68 -3.98
CA ASP A 21 3.71 13.78 -5.01
C ASP A 21 2.66 12.83 -4.42
N LEU A 22 2.90 12.31 -3.22
CA LEU A 22 1.90 11.49 -2.52
C LEU A 22 0.61 12.29 -2.32
N ALA A 23 0.71 13.49 -1.75
CA ALA A 23 -0.43 14.31 -1.37
C ALA A 23 -1.22 14.82 -2.58
N GLU A 24 -0.55 15.25 -3.66
CA GLU A 24 -1.17 15.95 -4.79
C GLU A 24 -1.47 15.03 -5.98
N THR A 25 -0.66 13.99 -6.21
CA THR A 25 -0.81 13.12 -7.38
C THR A 25 -1.49 11.80 -7.03
N TYR A 26 -1.01 11.10 -6.02
CA TYR A 26 -1.40 9.69 -5.82
C TYR A 26 -2.58 9.48 -4.87
N LEU A 27 -2.64 10.23 -3.77
CA LEU A 27 -3.63 10.03 -2.71
C LEU A 27 -4.98 10.72 -2.90
N PRO A 28 -5.16 11.84 -3.64
CA PRO A 28 -6.43 12.55 -3.67
C PRO A 28 -7.62 11.69 -4.12
N HIS A 29 -7.38 10.76 -5.05
CA HIS A 29 -8.45 9.96 -5.64
C HIS A 29 -8.96 8.91 -4.64
N PHE A 30 -8.05 8.28 -3.88
CA PHE A 30 -8.39 7.39 -2.78
C PHE A 30 -9.06 8.13 -1.64
N ARG A 31 -8.58 9.34 -1.31
CA ARG A 31 -9.19 10.18 -0.28
C ARG A 31 -10.66 10.47 -0.59
N ARG A 32 -10.97 10.86 -1.83
CA ARG A 32 -12.37 11.09 -2.26
C ARG A 32 -13.20 9.80 -2.22
N ALA A 33 -12.65 8.68 -2.69
CA ALA A 33 -13.34 7.40 -2.62
C ALA A 33 -13.70 6.99 -1.17
N VAL A 34 -12.80 7.26 -0.22
CA VAL A 34 -12.99 6.97 1.20
C VAL A 34 -13.94 7.96 1.85
N GLN A 35 -13.68 9.27 1.74
CA GLN A 35 -14.37 10.30 2.53
C GLN A 35 -15.70 10.76 1.91
N GLU A 36 -15.79 10.79 0.58
CA GLU A 36 -16.94 11.34 -0.15
C GLU A 36 -17.85 10.24 -0.69
N ALA A 37 -17.27 9.17 -1.26
CA ALA A 37 -18.04 8.09 -1.90
C ALA A 37 -18.40 6.94 -0.94
N GLY A 38 -17.81 6.90 0.26
CA GLY A 38 -18.12 5.87 1.26
C GLY A 38 -17.66 4.47 0.85
N ALA A 39 -16.47 4.35 0.23
CA ALA A 39 -15.89 3.06 -0.08
C ALA A 39 -15.86 2.14 1.18
N TYR A 40 -16.23 0.88 1.00
CA TYR A 40 -16.32 -0.09 2.11
C TYR A 40 -15.05 -0.95 2.27
N SER A 41 -14.22 -0.99 1.24
CA SER A 41 -13.00 -1.79 1.17
C SER A 41 -11.88 -1.01 0.48
N VAL A 42 -10.65 -1.17 0.96
CA VAL A 42 -9.43 -0.70 0.30
C VAL A 42 -8.48 -1.88 0.15
N MET A 43 -7.90 -2.05 -1.04
CA MET A 43 -6.87 -3.06 -1.29
C MET A 43 -5.49 -2.41 -1.20
N CYS A 44 -4.58 -2.99 -0.43
CA CYS A 44 -3.18 -2.56 -0.39
C CYS A 44 -2.42 -3.09 -1.61
N ALA A 45 -1.41 -2.35 -2.06
CA ALA A 45 -0.66 -2.66 -3.26
C ALA A 45 0.49 -3.65 -3.01
N TYR A 46 0.99 -4.30 -4.07
CA TYR A 46 2.16 -5.19 -3.99
C TYR A 46 3.44 -4.47 -3.59
N ASN A 47 3.71 -3.28 -4.13
CA ASN A 47 5.01 -2.63 -4.02
C ASN A 47 5.34 -2.15 -2.60
N ARG A 48 6.61 -1.81 -2.38
CA ARG A 48 7.05 -1.08 -1.19
C ARG A 48 6.93 0.42 -1.40
N LEU A 49 6.67 1.15 -0.31
CA LEU A 49 6.71 2.59 -0.21
C LEU A 49 7.79 2.95 0.81
N ARG A 50 8.87 3.61 0.36
CA ARG A 50 9.98 4.05 1.21
C ARG A 50 10.54 2.93 2.10
N GLY A 51 10.68 1.74 1.54
CA GLY A 51 11.20 0.58 2.24
C GLY A 51 10.14 -0.27 2.97
N GLU A 52 8.88 0.14 3.07
CA GLU A 52 7.85 -0.67 3.75
C GLU A 52 6.87 -1.29 2.74
N PRO A 53 6.55 -2.60 2.80
CA PRO A 53 5.52 -3.17 1.95
C PRO A 53 4.18 -2.50 2.18
N CYS A 54 3.48 -2.07 1.12
CA CYS A 54 2.24 -1.30 1.28
C CYS A 54 1.15 -2.05 2.08
N CYS A 55 1.16 -3.38 2.07
CA CYS A 55 0.23 -4.21 2.84
C CYS A 55 0.57 -4.38 4.33
N GLY A 56 1.73 -3.90 4.77
CA GLY A 56 2.17 -3.89 6.17
C GLY A 56 2.64 -2.51 6.64
N ASP A 57 2.42 -1.47 5.83
CA ASP A 57 2.90 -0.13 6.09
C ASP A 57 2.01 0.61 7.09
N LYS A 58 2.56 0.88 8.29
CA LYS A 58 1.87 1.60 9.37
C LYS A 58 1.52 3.05 9.01
N TYR A 59 2.30 3.70 8.14
CA TYR A 59 1.99 5.06 7.69
C TYR A 59 0.72 5.06 6.83
N LEU A 60 0.55 4.06 5.95
CA LEU A 60 -0.65 3.93 5.13
C LEU A 60 -1.88 3.54 5.97
N GLU A 61 -1.69 2.68 6.98
CA GLU A 61 -2.75 2.35 7.94
C GLU A 61 -3.21 3.60 8.72
N ASP A 62 -2.27 4.37 9.29
CA ASP A 62 -2.57 5.63 10.01
C ASP A 62 -3.29 6.65 9.12
N LEU A 63 -2.84 6.78 7.87
CA LEU A 63 -3.46 7.66 6.89
C LEU A 63 -4.94 7.27 6.65
N LEU A 64 -5.22 6.00 6.41
CA LEU A 64 -6.59 5.53 6.17
C LEU A 64 -7.45 5.66 7.43
N ARG A 65 -6.98 5.10 8.56
CA ARG A 65 -7.76 4.98 9.80
C ARG A 65 -7.90 6.32 10.51
N ASN A 66 -6.79 6.96 10.82
CA ASN A 66 -6.76 8.13 11.72
C ASN A 66 -6.95 9.43 10.97
N LYS A 67 -6.29 9.60 9.81
CA LYS A 67 -6.38 10.86 9.05
C LYS A 67 -7.63 10.95 8.18
N TRP A 68 -8.05 9.85 7.56
CA TRP A 68 -9.20 9.85 6.66
C TRP A 68 -10.49 9.30 7.30
N GLY A 69 -10.41 8.64 8.45
CA GLY A 69 -11.58 8.10 9.15
C GLY A 69 -12.18 6.86 8.49
N PHE A 70 -11.36 6.06 7.79
CA PHE A 70 -11.82 4.85 7.11
C PHE A 70 -12.21 3.76 8.12
N ASN A 71 -13.48 3.35 8.10
CA ASN A 71 -14.03 2.33 9.01
C ASN A 71 -14.31 0.97 8.33
N GLY A 72 -13.98 0.83 7.04
CA GLY A 72 -14.13 -0.41 6.29
C GLY A 72 -13.02 -1.43 6.57
N TYR A 73 -12.90 -2.43 5.72
CA TYR A 73 -11.81 -3.42 5.80
C TYR A 73 -10.69 -3.12 4.80
N ILE A 74 -9.47 -3.48 5.18
CA ILE A 74 -8.29 -3.42 4.32
C ILE A 74 -7.97 -4.86 3.92
N VAL A 75 -7.88 -5.11 2.61
CA VAL A 75 -7.60 -6.43 2.04
C VAL A 75 -6.25 -6.42 1.34
N SER A 76 -5.54 -7.55 1.39
CA SER A 76 -4.31 -7.72 0.61
C SER A 76 -4.61 -7.91 -0.87
N ASP A 77 -3.70 -7.45 -1.73
CA ASP A 77 -3.64 -7.99 -3.09
C ASP A 77 -3.23 -9.48 -3.06
N CYS A 78 -3.47 -10.19 -4.15
CA CYS A 78 -3.32 -11.63 -4.25
C CYS A 78 -1.86 -12.07 -4.05
N GLY A 79 -1.57 -12.68 -2.89
CA GLY A 79 -0.23 -13.14 -2.56
C GLY A 79 0.73 -12.04 -2.09
N ALA A 80 0.26 -10.79 -1.93
CA ALA A 80 1.09 -9.69 -1.44
C ALA A 80 1.66 -9.93 -0.04
N ILE A 81 0.95 -10.70 0.81
CA ILE A 81 1.48 -11.12 2.12
C ILE A 81 2.63 -12.12 1.96
N SER A 82 2.56 -13.02 0.96
CA SER A 82 3.63 -13.96 0.70
C SER A 82 4.91 -13.28 0.22
N ASP A 83 4.80 -12.12 -0.41
CA ASP A 83 5.97 -11.36 -0.85
C ASP A 83 6.87 -10.93 0.32
N PHE A 84 6.34 -10.92 1.56
CA PHE A 84 7.10 -10.50 2.75
C PHE A 84 8.23 -11.49 3.08
N TYR A 85 8.04 -12.79 2.82
CA TYR A 85 8.99 -13.85 3.18
C TYR A 85 9.56 -14.63 1.99
N ARG A 86 9.11 -14.37 0.76
CA ARG A 86 9.65 -15.05 -0.43
C ARG A 86 10.98 -14.43 -0.86
N GLU A 87 12.01 -15.25 -1.00
CA GLU A 87 13.37 -14.84 -1.41
C GLU A 87 13.42 -14.02 -2.71
N ASN A 88 12.49 -14.26 -3.65
CA ASN A 88 12.43 -13.60 -4.94
C ASN A 88 11.47 -12.39 -4.99
N ALA A 89 11.03 -11.90 -3.83
CA ALA A 89 10.08 -10.80 -3.67
C ALA A 89 10.64 -9.74 -2.71
N HIS A 90 9.86 -9.26 -1.72
CA HIS A 90 10.35 -8.26 -0.75
C HIS A 90 11.33 -8.83 0.25
N HIS A 91 11.13 -10.09 0.67
CA HIS A 91 11.97 -10.84 1.61
C HIS A 91 12.41 -9.98 2.82
N ILE A 92 11.45 -9.32 3.46
CA ILE A 92 11.66 -8.48 4.64
C ILE A 92 11.72 -9.29 5.94
N VAL A 93 11.22 -10.52 5.92
CA VAL A 93 11.27 -11.48 7.03
C VAL A 93 11.72 -12.84 6.50
N ASN A 94 12.30 -13.68 7.36
CA ASN A 94 12.82 -14.98 6.96
C ASN A 94 11.75 -16.07 6.89
N THR A 95 10.62 -15.88 7.58
CA THR A 95 9.55 -16.88 7.75
C THR A 95 8.17 -16.22 7.60
N PRO A 96 7.13 -17.00 7.27
CA PRO A 96 5.74 -16.52 7.28
C PRO A 96 5.21 -16.13 8.67
N GLU A 97 5.77 -16.74 9.72
CA GLU A 97 5.52 -16.47 11.15
C GLU A 97 6.59 -15.56 11.77
#